data_AF-A0A450YT96-F1
#
_entry.id   AF-A0A450YT96-F1
#
_cell.length_a   1.000
_cell.length_b   1.000
_cell.length_c   1.000
_cell.angle_alpha   90.00
_cell.angle_beta   90.00
_cell.angle_gamma   90.00
#
_symmetry.space_group_name_H-M   'P 1'
#
loop_
_entity.id
_entity.type
_entity.pdbx_description
1 polymer ?
#
loop_
_entity_poly.entity_id
_entity_poly.type
_entity_poly.pdbx_seq_one_letter_code
_entity_poly.pdbx_strand_id
1 'polypeptide(L)'
;MFFLGFDYNARDAYEMGMVNKVVPHRELEETGLEWGKLINSKSPTAMRMLKFGFNLIDDGLVGQQIFAGEATRLAYGMPEAQEGRDAFVEKREKDFSVFPWHY
;
A
#
# COMPACT_ATOMS: atom_id res chain seq x y z
N MET A 1 14.98 -24.07 -6.28
CA MET A 1 14.60 -24.21 -4.85
C MET A 1 13.82 -25.48 -4.57
N PHE A 2 12.55 -25.62 -4.98
CA PHE A 2 11.68 -26.69 -4.47
C PHE A 2 12.04 -28.15 -4.88
N PHE A 3 12.34 -28.43 -6.15
CA PHE A 3 12.59 -29.83 -6.56
C PHE A 3 13.93 -30.41 -6.11
N LEU A 4 14.98 -29.57 -6.05
CA LEU A 4 16.35 -30.02 -5.77
C LEU A 4 16.81 -29.66 -4.35
N GLY A 5 16.15 -28.71 -3.68
CA GLY A 5 16.40 -28.40 -2.27
C GLY A 5 17.81 -27.91 -1.94
N PHE A 6 18.55 -27.34 -2.90
CA PHE A 6 19.90 -26.82 -2.63
C PHE A 6 19.89 -25.61 -1.69
N ASP A 7 21.02 -25.42 -1.00
CA ASP A 7 21.30 -24.24 -0.20
C ASP A 7 21.79 -23.09 -1.10
N TYR A 8 21.35 -21.88 -0.75
CA TYR A 8 21.74 -20.64 -1.43
C TYR A 8 22.25 -19.67 -0.38
N ASN A 9 23.40 -19.07 -0.62
CA ASN A 9 23.92 -18.03 0.27
C ASN A 9 23.22 -16.67 0.00
N ALA A 10 23.47 -15.66 0.83
CA ALA A 10 22.83 -14.35 0.69
C ALA A 10 23.11 -13.66 -0.66
N ARG A 11 24.28 -13.91 -1.26
CA ARG A 11 24.64 -13.36 -2.57
C ARG A 11 23.86 -14.03 -3.70
N ASP A 12 23.76 -15.36 -3.69
CA ASP A 12 22.94 -16.10 -4.66
C ASP A 12 21.48 -15.59 -4.60
N ALA A 13 20.95 -15.42 -3.39
CA ALA A 13 19.61 -14.92 -3.14
C ALA A 13 19.38 -13.49 -3.65
N TYR A 14 20.39 -12.62 -3.56
CA TYR A 14 20.34 -11.27 -4.12
C TYR A 14 20.32 -11.29 -5.65
N GLU A 15 21.15 -12.12 -6.28
CA GLU A 15 21.21 -12.27 -7.74
C GLU A 15 19.92 -12.89 -8.31
N MET A 16 19.26 -13.74 -7.55
CA MET A 16 17.93 -14.29 -7.88
C MET A 16 16.77 -13.29 -7.65
N GLY A 17 17.03 -12.15 -7.01
CA GLY A 17 16.03 -11.09 -6.77
C GLY A 17 15.17 -11.25 -5.51
N MET A 18 15.45 -12.25 -4.65
CA MET A 18 14.69 -12.48 -3.41
C MET A 18 15.28 -11.78 -2.18
N VAL A 19 16.48 -11.19 -2.30
CA VAL A 19 17.13 -10.34 -1.28
C VAL A 19 17.42 -8.96 -1.89
N ASN A 20 17.02 -7.88 -1.21
CA ASN A 20 17.23 -6.52 -1.72
C ASN A 20 18.64 -5.96 -1.49
N LYS A 21 19.36 -6.40 -0.44
CA LYS A 21 20.73 -5.96 -0.13
C LYS A 21 21.46 -7.00 0.72
N VAL A 22 22.71 -7.29 0.39
CA VAL A 22 23.62 -8.13 1.20
C VAL A 22 24.54 -7.23 2.01
N VAL A 23 24.67 -7.49 3.31
CA VAL A 23 25.50 -6.71 4.24
C VAL A 23 26.30 -7.63 5.17
N PRO A 24 27.40 -7.15 5.77
CA PRO A 24 28.10 -7.89 6.82
C PRO A 24 27.15 -8.22 7.98
N HIS A 25 27.30 -9.41 8.58
CA HIS A 25 26.40 -9.88 9.65
C HIS A 25 26.24 -8.87 10.80
N ARG A 26 27.33 -8.24 11.23
CA ARG A 26 27.35 -7.23 12.32
C ARG A 26 26.56 -5.95 12.00
N GLU A 27 26.26 -5.68 10.72
CA GLU A 27 25.59 -4.46 10.24
C GLU A 27 24.12 -4.73 9.84
N LEU A 28 23.65 -5.97 9.98
CA LEU A 28 22.32 -6.39 9.50
C LEU A 28 21.20 -5.58 10.16
N GLU A 29 21.20 -5.48 11.49
CA GLU A 29 20.17 -4.74 12.23
C GLU A 29 20.27 -3.24 12.00
N GLU A 30 21.49 -2.69 11.98
CA GLU A 30 21.72 -1.27 11.73
C GLU A 30 21.16 -0.85 10.36
N THR A 31 21.48 -1.62 9.32
CA THR A 31 20.96 -1.40 7.97
C THR A 31 19.43 -1.51 7.93
N GLY A 32 18.86 -2.51 8.61
CA GLY A 32 17.40 -2.68 8.70
C GLY A 32 16.70 -1.50 9.37
N LEU A 33 17.27 -0.98 10.46
CA LEU A 33 16.75 0.19 11.16
C LEU A 33 16.89 1.47 10.33
N GLU A 34 17.99 1.63 9.59
CA GLU A 34 18.17 2.75 8.66
C GLU A 34 17.07 2.73 7.58
N TRP A 35 16.83 1.58 6.95
CA TRP A 35 15.78 1.44 5.95
C TRP A 35 14.39 1.69 6.53
N GLY A 36 14.12 1.18 7.73
CA GLY A 36 12.88 1.44 8.45
C GLY A 36 12.66 2.93 8.71
N LYS A 37 13.69 3.66 9.14
CA LYS A 37 13.62 5.12 9.31
C LYS A 37 13.34 5.83 7.99
N LEU A 38 13.99 5.41 6.90
CA LEU A 38 13.77 6.00 5.58
C LEU A 38 12.34 5.77 5.08
N ILE A 39 11.75 4.60 5.31
CA ILE A 39 10.36 4.30 4.99
C ILE A 39 9.41 5.13 5.85
N ASN A 40 9.65 5.20 7.16
CA ASN A 40 8.81 5.94 8.10
C ASN A 40 8.85 7.47 7.90
N SER A 41 9.83 7.98 7.17
CA SER A 41 9.89 9.41 6.78
C SER A 41 8.99 9.77 5.58
N LYS A 42 8.29 8.80 4.97
CA LYS A 42 7.44 9.02 3.79
C LYS A 42 5.96 9.19 4.16
N SER A 43 5.15 9.66 3.20
CA SER A 43 3.69 9.80 3.38
C SER A 43 3.06 8.45 3.76
N PRO A 44 2.41 8.33 4.94
CA PRO A 44 1.80 7.08 5.37
C PRO A 44 0.70 6.59 4.42
N THR A 45 -0.04 7.54 3.81
CA THR A 45 -1.04 7.20 2.79
C THR A 45 -0.39 6.64 1.54
N ALA A 46 0.69 7.26 1.05
CA ALA A 46 1.40 6.75 -0.13
C ALA A 46 2.00 5.36 0.14
N MET A 47 2.67 5.16 1.28
CA MET A 47 3.25 3.86 1.64
C MET A 47 2.22 2.74 1.67
N ARG A 48 1.03 3.01 2.23
CA ARG A 48 -0.06 2.04 2.30
C ARG A 48 -0.65 1.73 0.93
N MET A 49 -0.92 2.75 0.12
CA MET A 49 -1.46 2.57 -1.23
C MET A 49 -0.47 1.85 -2.16
N LEU A 50 0.83 2.14 -2.06
CA LEU A 50 1.87 1.46 -2.84
C LEU A 50 1.93 -0.03 -2.52
N LYS A 51 1.94 -0.39 -1.22
CA LYS A 51 1.93 -1.80 -0.80
C LYS A 51 0.73 -2.54 -1.40
N PHE A 52 -0.47 -1.97 -1.28
CA PHE A 52 -1.67 -2.62 -1.82
C PHE A 52 -1.72 -2.61 -3.35
N GLY A 53 -1.17 -1.58 -4.00
CA GLY A 53 -1.04 -1.52 -5.45
C GLY A 53 -0.11 -2.61 -6.00
N PHE A 54 1.02 -2.88 -5.33
CA PHE A 54 1.90 -3.98 -5.72
C PHE A 54 1.23 -5.35 -5.53
N ASN A 55 0.50 -5.53 -4.44
CA ASN A 55 -0.22 -6.77 -4.16
C ASN A 55 -1.43 -7.01 -5.10
N LEU A 56 -2.07 -5.93 -5.56
CA LEU A 56 -3.35 -5.98 -6.29
C LEU A 56 -3.34 -6.90 -7.51
N ILE A 57 -2.25 -6.92 -8.26
CA ILE A 57 -2.16 -7.67 -9.52
C ILE A 57 -2.05 -9.19 -9.30
N ASP A 58 -1.58 -9.62 -8.13
CA ASP A 58 -1.32 -11.02 -7.82
C ASP A 58 -2.35 -11.62 -6.84
N ASP A 59 -2.93 -10.80 -5.95
CA ASP A 59 -3.84 -11.24 -4.87
C ASP A 59 -5.32 -11.36 -5.30
N GLY A 60 -5.63 -11.11 -6.59
CA GLY A 60 -6.98 -11.25 -7.16
C GLY A 60 -8.05 -10.44 -6.42
N LEU A 61 -9.20 -11.07 -6.12
CA LEU A 61 -10.32 -10.40 -5.45
C LEU A 61 -9.98 -9.90 -4.04
N VAL A 62 -9.06 -10.58 -3.33
CA VAL A 62 -8.63 -10.15 -2.00
C VAL A 62 -7.76 -8.89 -2.12
N GLY A 63 -6.83 -8.87 -3.09
CA GLY A 63 -6.04 -7.68 -3.42
C GLY A 63 -6.93 -6.49 -3.78
N GLN A 64 -7.93 -6.72 -4.62
CA GLN A 64 -8.92 -5.70 -5.00
C GLN A 64 -9.70 -5.18 -3.81
N GLN A 65 -10.18 -6.05 -2.92
CA GLN A 65 -10.90 -5.65 -1.71
C GLN A 65 -10.07 -4.71 -0.84
N ILE A 66 -8.81 -5.06 -0.58
CA ILE A 66 -7.93 -4.30 0.30
C ILE A 66 -7.60 -2.93 -0.32
N PHE A 67 -7.25 -2.89 -1.60
CA PHE A 67 -6.94 -1.64 -2.29
C PHE A 67 -8.17 -0.72 -2.41
N ALA A 68 -9.33 -1.28 -2.80
CA ALA A 68 -10.58 -0.52 -2.93
C ALA A 68 -11.09 -0.01 -1.57
N GLY A 69 -10.92 -0.77 -0.49
CA GLY A 69 -11.26 -0.32 0.86
C GLY A 69 -10.49 0.93 1.27
N GLU A 70 -9.22 1.02 0.89
CA GLU A 70 -8.38 2.19 1.14
C GLU A 70 -8.75 3.40 0.29
N ALA A 71 -9.05 3.18 -0.99
CA ALA A 71 -9.61 4.21 -1.87
C ALA A 71 -10.95 4.75 -1.31
N THR A 72 -11.79 3.87 -0.77
CA THR A 72 -13.05 4.23 -0.12
C THR A 72 -12.81 5.08 1.14
N ARG A 73 -11.83 4.72 1.97
CA ARG A 73 -11.45 5.56 3.13
C ARG A 73 -10.96 6.94 2.70
N LEU A 74 -10.24 7.06 1.58
CA LEU A 74 -9.84 8.36 1.04
C LEU A 74 -11.06 9.16 0.57
N ALA A 75 -12.00 8.53 -0.13
CA ALA A 75 -13.25 9.17 -0.55
C ALA A 75 -14.07 9.71 0.63
N TYR A 76 -14.12 8.98 1.75
CA TYR A 76 -14.79 9.44 2.98
C TYR A 76 -14.19 10.72 3.58
N GLY A 77 -12.94 11.07 3.24
CA GLY A 77 -12.31 12.31 3.68
C GLY A 77 -12.68 13.54 2.83
N MET A 78 -13.44 13.37 1.74
CA MET A 78 -13.77 14.44 0.80
C MET A 78 -15.07 15.17 1.18
N PRO A 79 -15.20 16.46 0.84
CA PRO A 79 -16.45 17.21 1.06
C PRO A 79 -17.67 16.57 0.38
N GLU A 80 -17.47 15.90 -0.76
CA GLU A 80 -18.53 15.16 -1.46
C GLU A 80 -19.13 14.04 -0.60
N ALA A 81 -18.30 13.28 0.10
CA ALA A 81 -18.78 12.24 1.02
C ALA A 81 -19.49 12.84 2.24
N GLN A 82 -19.06 14.03 2.69
CA GLN A 82 -19.75 14.77 3.74
C GLN A 82 -21.16 15.19 3.32
N GLU A 83 -21.33 15.76 2.12
CA GLU A 83 -22.65 16.13 1.58
C GLU A 83 -23.59 14.92 1.53
N GLY A 84 -23.09 13.78 1.04
CA GLY A 84 -23.88 12.54 0.99
C GLY A 84 -24.33 12.06 2.38
N ARG A 85 -23.46 12.16 3.39
CA ARG A 85 -23.77 11.80 4.78
C ARG A 85 -24.78 12.77 5.38
N ASP A 86 -24.54 14.07 5.26
CA ASP A 86 -25.32 15.10 5.92
C ASP A 86 -26.75 15.14 5.33
N ALA A 87 -26.88 15.06 3.99
CA ALA A 87 -28.19 14.96 3.34
C ALA A 87 -29.00 13.74 3.79
N PHE A 88 -28.35 12.59 4.01
CA PHE A 88 -29.01 11.39 4.52
C PHE A 88 -29.55 11.57 5.95
N VAL A 89 -28.73 12.15 6.84
CA VAL A 89 -29.12 12.41 8.25
C VAL A 89 -30.23 13.45 8.32
N GLU A 90 -30.14 14.50 7.51
CA GLU A 90 -31.09 15.61 7.44
C GLU A 90 -32.37 15.27 6.65
N LYS A 91 -32.42 14.11 5.98
CA LYS A 91 -33.53 13.66 5.12
C LYS A 91 -33.89 14.67 4.02
N ARG A 92 -32.88 15.32 3.46
CA ARG A 92 -33.02 16.22 2.30
C ARG A 92 -32.42 15.58 1.05
N GLU A 93 -32.72 16.19 -0.09
CA GLU A 93 -32.01 15.84 -1.32
C GLU A 93 -30.54 16.31 -1.24
N LYS A 94 -29.66 15.51 -1.83
CA LYS A 94 -28.22 15.77 -1.94
C LYS A 94 -27.93 16.65 -3.15
N ASP A 95 -27.02 17.60 -3.01
CA ASP A 95 -26.57 18.45 -4.11
C ASP A 95 -25.10 18.17 -4.44
N PHE A 96 -24.88 17.40 -5.51
CA PHE A 96 -23.54 17.14 -6.03
C PHE A 96 -23.13 18.04 -7.20
N SER A 97 -23.97 19.02 -7.58
CA SER A 97 -23.71 19.88 -8.76
C SER A 97 -22.44 20.72 -8.62
N VAL A 98 -21.99 20.95 -7.40
CA VAL A 98 -20.77 21.70 -7.07
C VAL A 98 -19.47 20.92 -7.24
N PHE A 99 -19.54 19.58 -7.42
CA PHE A 99 -18.36 18.73 -7.59
C PHE A 99 -18.11 18.43 -9.08
N PRO A 100 -16.90 18.69 -9.61
CA PRO A 100 -16.61 18.50 -11.03
C PRO A 100 -16.46 17.03 -11.39
N TRP A 101 -16.88 16.66 -12.60
CA TRP A 101 -16.56 15.36 -13.18
C TRP A 101 -15.11 15.34 -13.66
N HIS A 102 -14.32 14.38 -13.18
CA HIS A 102 -12.99 14.08 -13.67
C HIS A 102 -13.06 12.84 -14.56
N TYR A 103 -12.69 12.97 -15.83
CA TYR A 103 -12.66 11.91 -16.83
C TYR A 103 -11.28 11.83 -17.48
#